data_AF-A0A246HR52-F1
#
_entry.id   AF-A0A246HR52-F1
#
_cell.length_a   1.000
_cell.length_b   1.000
_cell.length_c   1.000
_cell.angle_alpha   90.00
_cell.angle_beta   90.00
_cell.angle_gamma   90.00
#
_symmetry.space_group_name_H-M   'P 1'
#
loop_
_entity.id
_entity.type
_entity.pdbx_description
1 polymer ?
#
loop_
_entity_poly.entity_id
_entity_poly.type
_entity_poly.pdbx_seq_one_letter_code
_entity_poly.pdbx_strand_id
1 'polypeptide(L)'
;MAKNSVPPAAAAEEPRLAISEHYLTTMWRENPLSDYLTNRLVRVDRNTKASIAILGVLHRDFTARQDKRDTGSEDEPVLFQELPEHAFDGLMLAMESLLEESEVLLDYVRENQNNVCGQPFKGASRG
;
A
#
# COMPACT_ATOMS: atom_id res chain seq x y z
N MET A 1 5.18 42.69 -42.82
CA MET A 1 5.52 41.86 -41.66
C MET A 1 4.39 41.98 -40.64
N ALA A 2 3.49 40.99 -40.58
CA ALA A 2 2.39 40.97 -39.62
C ALA A 2 2.90 40.33 -38.31
N LYS A 3 2.85 41.10 -37.21
CA LYS A 3 3.15 40.59 -35.86
C LYS A 3 1.92 39.81 -35.38
N ASN A 4 1.92 38.50 -35.52
CA ASN A 4 0.93 37.64 -34.87
C ASN A 4 1.21 37.64 -33.37
N SER A 5 0.52 38.52 -32.63
CA SER A 5 0.48 38.51 -31.16
C SER A 5 -0.39 37.35 -30.72
N VAL A 6 0.20 36.18 -30.47
CA VAL A 6 -0.48 35.09 -29.77
C VAL A 6 -0.64 35.53 -28.31
N PRO A 7 -1.86 35.60 -27.75
CA PRO A 7 -2.04 35.85 -26.33
C PRO A 7 -1.48 34.64 -25.55
N PRO A 8 -0.83 34.85 -24.40
CA PRO A 8 -0.34 33.74 -23.59
C PRO A 8 -1.51 32.85 -23.19
N ALA A 9 -1.36 31.53 -23.40
CA ALA A 9 -2.34 30.55 -22.98
C ALA A 9 -2.62 30.72 -21.48
N ALA A 10 -3.90 30.71 -21.10
CA ALA A 10 -4.30 30.69 -19.71
C ALA A 10 -3.57 29.55 -18.99
N ALA A 11 -3.05 29.83 -17.78
CA ALA A 11 -2.39 28.80 -16.98
C ALA A 11 -3.34 27.59 -16.86
N ALA A 12 -2.87 26.42 -17.29
CA ALA A 12 -3.60 25.19 -17.07
C ALA A 12 -3.86 25.07 -15.57
N GLU A 13 -5.12 24.87 -15.18
CA GLU A 13 -5.47 24.60 -13.79
C GLU A 13 -4.55 23.48 -13.29
N GLU A 14 -3.87 23.72 -12.17
CA GLU A 14 -3.04 22.70 -11.53
C GLU A 14 -3.88 21.42 -11.45
N PRO A 15 -3.37 20.26 -11.92
CA PRO A 15 -4.10 19.02 -11.83
C PRO A 15 -4.41 18.82 -10.35
N ARG A 16 -5.67 19.00 -9.98
CA ARG A 16 -6.16 18.65 -8.65
C ARG A 16 -5.98 17.15 -8.54
N LEU A 17 -4.83 16.75 -7.99
CA LEU A 17 -4.66 15.43 -7.42
C LEU A 17 -5.90 15.19 -6.59
N ALA A 18 -6.59 14.09 -6.86
CA ALA A 18 -7.76 13.72 -6.08
C ALA A 18 -7.30 13.57 -4.63
N ILE A 19 -7.42 14.65 -3.85
CA ILE A 19 -7.47 14.61 -2.39
C ILE A 19 -8.88 14.09 -2.04
N SER A 20 -9.30 13.01 -2.69
CA SER A 20 -10.38 12.20 -2.19
C SER A 20 -9.78 11.51 -0.99
N GLU A 21 -10.22 11.89 0.21
CA GLU A 21 -10.05 11.03 1.38
C GLU A 21 -10.29 9.58 0.93
N HIS A 22 -9.31 8.74 1.19
CA HIS A 22 -9.35 7.34 0.77
C HIS A 22 -10.70 6.78 1.25
N TYR A 23 -11.43 6.05 0.40
CA TYR A 23 -12.77 5.56 0.72
C TYR A 23 -12.85 4.83 2.08
N LEU A 24 -11.75 4.22 2.53
CA LEU A 24 -11.61 3.64 3.87
C LEU A 24 -11.70 4.71 4.96
N THR A 25 -11.04 5.85 4.80
CA THR A 25 -11.11 7.00 5.71
C THR A 25 -12.53 7.55 5.85
N THR A 26 -13.30 7.61 4.76
CA THR A 26 -14.71 8.05 4.78
C THR A 26 -15.62 7.00 5.43
N MET A 27 -15.48 5.72 5.06
CA MET A 27 -16.24 4.62 5.68
C MET A 27 -16.00 4.53 7.20
N TRP A 28 -14.78 4.79 7.67
CA TRP A 28 -14.44 4.71 9.09
C TRP A 28 -15.02 5.86 9.90
N ARG A 29 -15.23 7.03 9.29
CA ARG A 29 -15.96 8.14 9.93
C ARG A 29 -17.45 7.86 10.09
N GLU A 30 -18.05 7.20 9.11
CA GLU A 30 -19.49 6.93 9.08
C GLU A 30 -19.89 5.72 9.95
N ASN A 31 -18.96 4.80 10.23
CA ASN A 31 -19.13 3.69 11.17
C ASN A 31 -17.94 3.64 12.14
N PRO A 32 -17.98 4.38 13.27
CA PRO A 32 -16.86 4.42 14.19
C PRO A 32 -16.67 3.05 14.83
N LEU A 33 -15.65 2.33 14.34
CA LEU A 33 -15.12 1.14 14.99
C LEU A 33 -14.52 1.56 16.34
N SER A 34 -14.43 0.63 17.29
CA SER A 34 -13.68 0.90 18.52
C SER A 34 -12.24 1.28 18.20
N ASP A 35 -11.65 2.21 18.94
CA ASP A 35 -10.24 2.64 18.76
C ASP A 35 -9.28 1.44 18.72
N TYR A 36 -9.62 0.39 19.46
CA TYR A 36 -8.91 -0.86 19.48
C TYR A 36 -8.92 -1.60 18.13
N LEU A 37 -10.07 -1.67 17.45
CA LEU A 37 -10.19 -2.27 16.13
C LEU A 37 -9.52 -1.41 15.05
N THR A 38 -9.67 -0.09 15.14
CA THR A 38 -9.01 0.89 14.29
C THR A 38 -7.48 0.71 14.32
N ASN A 39 -6.89 0.59 15.50
CA ASN A 39 -5.46 0.36 15.66
C ASN A 39 -4.98 -0.96 15.03
N ARG A 40 -5.79 -2.02 15.10
CA ARG A 40 -5.48 -3.31 14.47
C ARG A 40 -5.52 -3.23 12.95
N LEU A 41 -6.54 -2.59 12.38
CA LEU A 41 -6.64 -2.39 10.93
C LEU A 41 -5.51 -1.49 10.39
N VAL A 42 -5.09 -0.47 11.14
CA VAL A 42 -3.92 0.35 10.79
C VAL A 42 -2.64 -0.49 10.77
N ARG A 43 -2.48 -1.44 11.68
CA ARG A 43 -1.33 -2.37 11.65
C ARG A 43 -1.36 -3.27 10.42
N VAL A 44 -2.52 -3.83 10.08
CA VAL A 44 -2.69 -4.63 8.84
C VAL A 44 -2.32 -3.81 7.60
N ASP A 45 -2.80 -2.57 7.48
CA ASP A 45 -2.46 -1.68 6.38
C ASP A 45 -0.95 -1.41 6.28
N ARG A 46 -0.29 -1.14 7.41
CA ARG A 46 1.16 -0.91 7.45
C ARG A 46 1.95 -2.17 7.06
N ASN A 47 1.58 -3.32 7.59
CA ASN A 47 2.23 -4.59 7.29
C ASN A 47 2.07 -4.94 5.81
N THR A 48 0.87 -4.77 5.27
CA THR A 48 0.59 -4.99 3.83
C THR A 48 1.44 -4.09 2.95
N LYS A 49 1.55 -2.79 3.28
CA LYS A 49 2.40 -1.84 2.54
C LYS A 49 3.88 -2.21 2.61
N ALA A 50 4.35 -2.64 3.77
CA ALA A 50 5.72 -3.11 3.94
C ALA A 50 5.99 -4.37 3.10
N SER A 51 5.08 -5.36 3.12
CA SER A 51 5.19 -6.57 2.29
C SER A 51 5.21 -6.25 0.79
N ILE A 52 4.37 -5.31 0.33
CA ILE A 52 4.37 -4.86 -1.07
C ILE A 52 5.70 -4.20 -1.45
N ALA A 53 6.27 -3.38 -0.56
CA ALA A 53 7.57 -2.76 -0.81
C ALA A 53 8.69 -3.81 -0.92
N ILE A 54 8.68 -4.81 -0.03
CA ILE A 54 9.63 -5.94 -0.08
C ILE A 54 9.47 -6.71 -1.38
N LEU A 55 8.24 -7.05 -1.78
CA LEU A 55 7.95 -7.72 -3.05
C LEU A 55 8.50 -6.94 -4.25
N GLY A 56 8.37 -5.61 -4.24
CA GLY A 56 8.93 -4.75 -5.29
C GLY A 56 10.46 -4.82 -5.37
N VAL A 57 11.15 -4.96 -4.23
CA VAL A 57 12.61 -5.17 -4.20
C VAL A 57 12.98 -6.55 -4.73
N LEU A 58 12.28 -7.61 -4.30
CA LEU A 58 12.51 -8.98 -4.75
C LEU A 58 12.24 -9.13 -6.26
N HIS A 59 11.22 -8.45 -6.78
CA HIS A 59 10.95 -8.43 -8.22
C HIS A 59 12.11 -7.80 -9.02
N ARG A 60 12.71 -6.70 -8.52
CA ARG A 60 13.87 -6.08 -9.17
C ARG A 60 15.09 -7.01 -9.17
N ASP A 61 15.33 -7.72 -8.07
CA ASP A 61 16.39 -8.73 -8.00
C ASP A 61 16.14 -9.88 -8.98
N PHE A 62 14.90 -10.35 -9.09
CA PHE A 62 14.54 -11.35 -10.10
C PHE A 62 14.81 -10.86 -11.53
N THR A 63 14.42 -9.62 -11.86
CA THR A 63 14.73 -9.02 -13.17
C THR A 63 16.24 -8.90 -13.38
N ALA A 64 17.02 -8.49 -12.37
CA ALA A 64 18.48 -8.41 -12.47
C ALA A 64 19.12 -9.76 -12.82
N ARG A 65 18.69 -10.83 -12.14
CA ARG A 65 19.19 -12.20 -12.37
C ARG A 65 18.79 -12.71 -13.75
N GLN A 66 17.58 -12.38 -14.19
CA GLN A 66 17.11 -12.75 -15.53
C GLN A 66 17.91 -12.01 -16.60
N ASP A 67 18.11 -10.69 -16.46
CA ASP A 67 18.90 -9.89 -17.38
C ASP A 67 20.32 -10.46 -17.53
N LYS A 68 21.01 -10.75 -16.41
CA LYS A 68 22.36 -11.37 -16.47
C LYS A 68 22.37 -12.71 -17.19
N ARG A 69 21.34 -13.53 -16.96
CA ARG A 69 21.21 -14.83 -17.61
C ARG A 69 21.02 -14.69 -19.12
N ASP A 70 20.24 -13.70 -19.53
CA ASP A 70 19.86 -13.48 -20.94
C ASP A 70 20.99 -12.79 -21.73
N THR A 71 21.78 -11.91 -21.10
CA THR A 71 22.93 -11.24 -21.73
C THR A 71 24.18 -12.12 -21.83
N GLY A 72 24.36 -13.07 -20.91
CA GLY A 72 25.44 -14.09 -20.98
C GLY A 72 26.87 -13.53 -20.86
N SER A 73 27.02 -12.23 -20.58
CA SER A 73 28.29 -11.51 -20.44
C SER A 73 28.28 -10.76 -19.11
N GLU A 74 29.29 -10.99 -18.26
CA GLU A 74 29.40 -10.28 -16.97
C GLU A 74 29.67 -8.77 -17.12
N ASP A 75 30.07 -8.31 -18.32
CA ASP A 75 30.41 -6.92 -18.60
C ASP A 75 29.24 -6.10 -19.17
N GLU A 76 28.08 -6.73 -19.43
CA GLU A 76 26.91 -5.98 -19.93
C GLU A 76 26.19 -5.22 -18.80
N PRO A 77 25.83 -3.95 -19.02
CA PRO A 77 25.18 -3.14 -18.01
C PRO A 77 23.77 -3.66 -17.70
N VAL A 78 23.59 -4.19 -16.49
CA VAL A 78 22.29 -4.60 -15.96
C VAL A 78 21.50 -3.41 -15.42
N LEU A 79 20.18 -3.43 -15.57
CA LEU A 79 19.30 -2.34 -15.09
C LEU A 79 19.25 -2.24 -13.56
N PHE A 80 19.40 -3.36 -12.87
CA PHE A 80 19.37 -3.45 -11.42
C PHE A 80 20.52 -4.30 -10.90
N GLN A 81 21.03 -3.95 -9.72
CA GLN A 81 22.02 -4.76 -9.03
C GLN A 81 21.32 -5.92 -8.31
N GLU A 82 21.91 -7.12 -8.41
CA GLU A 82 21.44 -8.28 -7.66
C GLU A 82 21.63 -8.09 -6.16
N LEU A 83 20.67 -8.61 -5.40
CA LEU A 83 20.78 -8.73 -3.97
C LEU A 83 21.69 -9.91 -3.61
N PRO A 84 22.50 -9.79 -2.55
CA PRO A 84 23.19 -10.93 -2.01
C PRO A 84 22.19 -11.91 -1.39
N GLU A 85 22.50 -13.21 -1.44
CA GLU A 85 21.59 -14.30 -1.01
C GLU A 85 21.02 -14.08 0.39
N HIS A 86 21.86 -13.73 1.37
CA HIS A 86 21.42 -13.47 2.74
C HIS A 86 20.41 -12.31 2.87
N ALA A 87 20.51 -11.30 1.99
CA ALA A 87 19.55 -10.20 1.98
C ALA A 87 18.23 -10.62 1.33
N PHE A 88 18.29 -11.44 0.27
CA PHE A 88 17.11 -12.05 -0.34
C PHE A 88 16.34 -12.90 0.68
N ASP A 89 17.03 -13.81 1.37
CA ASP A 89 16.43 -14.68 2.38
C ASP A 89 15.83 -13.89 3.55
N GLY A 90 16.57 -12.87 4.02
CA GLY A 90 16.08 -11.97 5.07
C GLY A 90 14.82 -11.22 4.68
N LEU A 91 14.73 -10.75 3.42
CA LEU A 91 13.55 -10.08 2.89
C LEU A 91 12.37 -11.04 2.73
N MET A 92 12.60 -12.28 2.28
CA MET A 92 11.56 -13.31 2.20
C MET A 92 10.97 -13.63 3.58
N LEU A 93 11.82 -13.85 4.59
CA LEU A 93 11.40 -14.09 5.97
C LEU A 93 10.64 -12.89 6.57
N ALA A 94 11.12 -11.67 6.30
CA ALA A 94 10.44 -10.46 6.75
C ALA A 94 9.04 -10.32 6.12
N MET A 95 8.91 -10.62 4.83
CA MET A 95 7.63 -10.58 4.13
C MET A 95 6.66 -11.63 4.68
N GLU A 96 7.13 -12.86 4.90
CA GLU A 96 6.35 -13.94 5.53
C GLU A 96 5.83 -13.50 6.90
N SER A 97 6.71 -13.02 7.77
CA SER A 97 6.33 -12.58 9.12
C SER A 97 5.30 -11.44 9.12
N LEU A 98 5.42 -10.48 8.20
CA LEU A 98 4.45 -9.38 8.07
C LEU A 98 3.08 -9.86 7.60
N LEU A 99 3.05 -10.85 6.69
CA LEU A 99 1.81 -11.44 6.18
C LEU A 99 1.14 -12.32 7.23
N GLU A 100 1.89 -13.14 7.96
CA GLU A 100 1.37 -13.93 9.09
C GLU A 100 0.77 -13.04 10.18
N GLU A 101 1.45 -11.96 10.59
CA GLU A 101 0.89 -11.03 11.57
C GLU A 101 -0.40 -10.37 11.05
N SER A 102 -0.45 -10.07 9.75
CA SER A 102 -1.66 -9.51 9.12
C SER A 102 -2.82 -10.49 9.11
N GLU A 103 -2.57 -11.77 8.79
CA GLU A 103 -3.55 -12.85 8.82
C GLU A 103 -4.16 -13.01 10.23
N VAL A 104 -3.31 -13.12 11.26
CA VAL A 104 -3.76 -13.25 12.66
C VAL A 104 -4.62 -12.06 13.09
N LEU A 105 -4.25 -10.84 12.69
CA LEU A 105 -5.05 -9.64 12.99
C LEU A 105 -6.39 -9.65 12.26
N LEU A 106 -6.42 -10.11 11.01
CA LEU A 106 -7.64 -10.20 10.21
C LEU A 106 -8.58 -11.30 10.70
N ASP A 107 -8.06 -12.46 11.09
CA ASP A 107 -8.83 -13.53 11.71
C ASP A 107 -9.45 -13.06 13.01
N TYR A 108 -8.68 -12.36 13.85
CA TYR A 108 -9.22 -11.74 15.06
C TYR A 108 -10.35 -10.75 14.75
N VAL A 109 -10.16 -9.88 13.75
CA VAL A 109 -11.20 -8.92 13.33
C VAL A 109 -12.46 -9.67 12.91
N ARG A 110 -12.31 -10.72 12.09
CA ARG A 110 -13.39 -11.56 11.56
C ARG A 110 -14.15 -12.29 12.66
N GLU A 111 -13.46 -12.93 13.59
CA GLU A 111 -14.08 -13.66 14.70
C GLU A 111 -14.80 -12.73 15.68
N ASN A 112 -14.32 -11.49 15.85
CA ASN A 112 -14.94 -10.51 16.73
C ASN A 112 -16.02 -9.65 16.05
N GLN A 113 -16.35 -9.88 14.77
CA GLN A 113 -17.38 -9.12 14.04
C GLN A 113 -18.75 -9.12 14.76
N ASN A 114 -19.10 -10.22 15.43
CA ASN A 114 -20.39 -10.37 16.12
C ASN A 114 -20.54 -9.48 17.37
N ASN A 115 -19.45 -9.01 17.97
CA ASN A 115 -19.48 -8.13 19.16
C ASN A 115 -19.13 -6.67 18.85
N VAL A 116 -18.65 -6.35 17.64
CA VAL A 116 -18.13 -5.01 17.31
C VAL A 116 -19.11 -4.17 16.48
N CYS A 117 -19.89 -4.78 15.58
CA CYS A 117 -20.99 -4.10 14.88
C CYS A 117 -22.28 -4.03 15.71
N GLY A 118 -22.27 -4.59 16.93
CA GLY A 118 -23.43 -4.74 17.81
C GLY A 118 -23.55 -3.67 18.90
N GLN A 119 -22.79 -2.56 18.86
CA GLN A 119 -23.19 -1.44 19.72
C GLN A 119 -24.48 -0.85 19.14
N PRO A 120 -25.60 -0.92 19.87
CA PRO A 120 -26.84 -0.33 19.39
C PRO A 120 -26.60 1.16 19.19
N PHE A 121 -27.02 1.68 18.04
CA PHE A 121 -27.18 3.11 17.84
C PHE A 121 -27.83 3.70 19.09
N LYS A 122 -27.07 4.47 19.88
CA LYS A 122 -27.64 5.36 20.90
C LYS A 122 -28.40 6.46 20.15
N GLY A 123 -29.60 6.11 19.71
CA GLY A 123 -30.47 6.93 18.88
C GLY A 123 -31.94 6.52 18.92
N ALA A 124 -32.33 5.59 19.79
CA ALA A 124 -33.73 5.31 20.11
C ALA A 124 -34.05 5.73 21.56
N SER A 125 -33.81 6.99 21.88
CA SER A 125 -34.37 7.66 23.04
C SER A 125 -35.02 8.97 22.61
N ARG A 126 -36.13 8.86 21.89
CA ARG A 126 -37.22 9.86 21.82
C ARG A 126 -38.38 9.29 20.99
N GLY A 127 -39.50 9.01 21.65
CA GLY A 127 -40.73 8.49 21.09
C GLY A 127 -41.50 7.71 22.13
#